data_AF-A0A8H7LB66-F1
#
_entry.id   AF-A0A8H7LB66-F1
#
_cell.length_a   1.000
_cell.length_b   1.000
_cell.length_c   1.000
_cell.angle_alpha   90.00
_cell.angle_beta   90.00
_cell.angle_gamma   90.00
#
_symmetry.space_group_name_H-M   'P 1'
#
loop_
_entity.id
_entity.type
_entity.pdbx_description
1 polymer ?
#
loop_
_entity_poly.entity_id
_entity_poly.type
_entity_poly.pdbx_seq_one_letter_code
_entity_poly.pdbx_strand_id
1 'polypeptide(L)'
;MSEPTLVFAVQSHRSQFVIPAEMIKKNIKSIQKQIERSKKQAAEEISRTKTNKVLTSEQKLLIVKQLVKSFEQLHKRLSLAIERDEDYRLRLTHRAQRLNELKNFVIALPSKSSSSNASASESESEVLDLHNEKLISWYREETNLTIVDFLLKSNVSPEMNLGLQLLTRLDESSSAPLSKLIDYDVFADYNRVFLSISEQHDLEAISAWYSDNRTTLKKIGSNLLFEIHYCKYLSLIEQGNPLGAIAYSKKNLAPYASKENYAAGEDPTYETNLRRLVQLGSPLVCISLLKPAACNSSRTQSRDFLIESLVSKLPSTSTKAIEMECHSQRFSQHHWRGLSECFTKDYTKVYGISKEYPLLVYLSAGLSSLKTKSCFCNQENTVFDAKEHNNIIENLDSNSLRDLALRGPNQYYKLLRKINQCPVCSPELYSLSRKLPFAQLITSIYNNPFKLPNGNIYPFDKLLNPSGKLERENLVHNGKVRDPLTHEIFFVDDCSRVFPA
;
A
#
# COMPACT_ATOMS: atom_id res chain seq x y z
N MET A 1 27.67 1.07 -5.49
CA MET A 1 26.58 0.12 -5.19
C MET A 1 27.25 -1.08 -4.55
N SER A 2 26.93 -1.40 -3.29
CA SER A 2 27.38 -2.64 -2.66
C SER A 2 26.77 -3.81 -3.42
N GLU A 3 27.55 -4.85 -3.70
CA GLU A 3 27.08 -6.05 -4.39
C GLU A 3 25.93 -6.71 -3.61
N PRO A 4 24.91 -7.27 -4.28
CA PRO A 4 23.77 -7.88 -3.59
C PRO A 4 24.22 -9.14 -2.86
N THR A 5 24.24 -9.08 -1.54
CA THR A 5 24.65 -10.20 -0.69
C THR A 5 23.48 -11.12 -0.42
N LEU A 6 23.76 -12.41 -0.23
CA LEU A 6 22.77 -13.41 0.19
C LEU A 6 22.07 -12.96 1.48
N VAL A 7 22.84 -12.44 2.44
CA VAL A 7 22.32 -11.95 3.73
C VAL A 7 21.30 -10.83 3.52
N PHE A 8 21.61 -9.85 2.68
CA PHE A 8 20.69 -8.77 2.38
C PHE A 8 19.40 -9.30 1.73
N ALA A 9 19.52 -10.20 0.76
CA ALA A 9 18.37 -10.82 0.10
C ALA A 9 17.49 -11.59 1.10
N VAL A 10 18.06 -12.36 2.03
CA VAL A 10 17.26 -13.06 3.06
C VAL A 10 16.60 -12.06 4.02
N GLN A 11 17.32 -11.02 4.43
CA GLN A 11 16.80 -10.01 5.36
C GLN A 11 15.64 -9.22 4.75
N SER A 12 15.71 -8.84 3.48
CA SER A 12 14.66 -8.06 2.80
C SER A 12 13.34 -8.83 2.68
N HIS A 13 13.38 -10.17 2.70
CA HIS A 13 12.20 -11.03 2.58
C HIS A 13 11.65 -11.49 3.94
N ARG A 14 12.22 -11.08 5.08
CA ARG A 14 11.79 -11.56 6.41
C ARG A 14 10.32 -11.24 6.73
N SER A 15 9.79 -10.12 6.23
CA SER A 15 8.41 -9.70 6.47
C SER A 15 7.39 -10.70 5.91
N GLN A 16 7.74 -11.47 4.89
CA GLN A 16 6.84 -12.43 4.27
C GLN A 16 6.44 -13.57 5.22
N PHE A 17 7.16 -13.82 6.31
CA PHE A 17 6.81 -14.89 7.27
C PHE A 17 5.80 -14.45 8.34
N VAL A 18 5.50 -13.15 8.44
CA VAL A 18 4.68 -12.59 9.53
C VAL A 18 3.23 -13.03 9.42
N ILE A 19 2.61 -12.86 8.24
CA ILE A 19 1.17 -13.10 8.07
C ILE A 19 0.80 -14.57 8.34
N PRO A 20 1.44 -15.61 7.74
CA PRO A 20 1.06 -16.99 8.04
C PRO A 20 1.29 -17.35 9.51
N ALA A 21 2.35 -16.83 10.13
CA ALA A 21 2.61 -17.07 11.54
C ALA A 21 1.51 -16.51 12.44
N GLU A 22 1.01 -15.30 12.15
CA GLU A 22 -0.14 -14.73 12.87
C GLU A 22 -1.44 -15.48 12.57
N MET A 23 -1.64 -15.95 11.33
CA MET A 23 -2.80 -16.75 10.97
C MET A 23 -2.84 -18.09 11.71
N ILE A 24 -1.71 -18.79 11.82
CA ILE A 24 -1.58 -20.02 12.62
C ILE A 24 -1.89 -19.73 14.10
N LYS A 25 -1.28 -18.70 14.69
CA LYS A 25 -1.55 -18.31 16.09
C LYS A 25 -3.04 -18.02 16.33
N LYS A 26 -3.68 -17.32 15.40
CA LYS A 26 -5.11 -16.99 15.47
C LYS A 26 -5.98 -18.24 15.32
N ASN A 27 -5.65 -19.11 14.38
CA ASN A 27 -6.38 -20.35 14.12
C ASN A 27 -6.32 -21.30 15.33
N ILE A 28 -5.13 -21.52 15.91
CA ILE A 28 -4.95 -22.33 17.11
C ILE A 28 -5.79 -21.81 18.28
N LYS A 29 -5.75 -20.50 18.55
CA LYS A 29 -6.58 -19.89 19.61
C LYS A 29 -8.08 -20.06 19.34
N SER A 30 -8.50 -19.95 18.08
CA SER A 30 -9.89 -20.17 17.67
C SER A 30 -10.32 -21.61 17.91
N ILE A 31 -9.51 -22.59 17.48
CA ILE A 31 -9.73 -24.02 17.70
C ILE A 31 -9.84 -24.32 19.19
N GLN A 32 -8.90 -23.85 20.00
CA GLN A 32 -8.92 -24.04 21.46
C GLN A 32 -10.22 -23.51 22.08
N LYS A 33 -10.60 -22.27 21.75
CA LYS A 33 -11.82 -21.65 22.26
C LYS A 33 -13.08 -22.41 21.84
N GLN A 34 -13.13 -22.91 20.60
CA GLN A 34 -14.27 -23.69 20.12
C GLN A 34 -14.40 -25.03 20.85
N ILE A 35 -13.28 -25.73 21.07
CA ILE A 35 -13.24 -26.99 21.82
C ILE A 35 -13.68 -26.76 23.28
N GLU A 36 -13.11 -25.77 23.97
CA GLU A 36 -13.45 -25.46 25.37
C GLU A 36 -14.94 -25.08 25.52
N ARG A 37 -15.45 -24.23 24.62
CA ARG A 37 -16.87 -23.81 24.63
C ARG A 37 -17.79 -25.00 24.39
N SER A 38 -17.50 -25.83 23.40
CA SER A 38 -18.29 -27.04 23.12
C SER A 38 -18.27 -28.02 24.29
N LYS A 39 -17.08 -28.30 24.83
CA LYS A 39 -16.90 -29.20 25.99
C LYS A 39 -17.71 -28.72 27.19
N LYS A 40 -17.66 -27.41 27.49
CA LYS A 40 -18.44 -26.82 28.58
C LYS A 40 -19.94 -26.94 28.34
N GLN A 41 -20.41 -26.57 27.14
CA GLN A 41 -21.83 -26.66 26.80
C GLN A 41 -22.35 -28.10 26.87
N ALA A 42 -21.58 -29.06 26.37
CA ALA A 42 -21.92 -30.48 26.43
C ALA A 42 -21.99 -30.98 27.88
N ALA A 43 -21.02 -30.62 28.73
CA ALA A 43 -21.03 -30.99 30.14
C ALA A 43 -22.24 -30.42 30.89
N GLU A 44 -22.60 -29.15 30.61
CA GLU A 44 -23.79 -28.51 31.18
C GLU A 44 -25.08 -29.22 30.74
N GLU A 45 -25.25 -29.51 29.45
CA GLU A 45 -26.44 -30.22 28.94
C GLU A 45 -26.54 -31.67 29.45
N ILE A 46 -25.42 -32.40 29.55
CA ILE A 46 -25.38 -33.74 30.15
C ILE A 46 -25.75 -33.68 31.63
N SER A 47 -25.25 -32.69 32.37
CA SER A 47 -25.60 -32.53 33.77
C SER A 47 -27.10 -32.23 33.96
N ARG A 48 -27.65 -31.30 33.16
CA ARG A 48 -29.07 -30.92 33.18
C ARG A 48 -29.99 -32.10 32.86
N THR A 49 -29.64 -32.89 31.85
CA THR A 49 -30.42 -34.07 31.46
C THR A 49 -30.39 -35.18 32.50
N LYS A 50 -29.26 -35.36 33.20
CA LYS A 50 -29.12 -36.35 34.28
C LYS A 50 -29.88 -35.96 35.54
N THR A 51 -29.84 -34.68 35.94
CA THR A 51 -30.45 -34.21 37.20
C THR A 51 -31.96 -34.01 37.09
N ASN A 52 -32.48 -33.80 35.89
CA ASN A 52 -33.90 -33.49 35.69
C ASN A 52 -34.75 -34.77 35.68
N LYS A 53 -35.50 -34.98 36.77
CA LYS A 53 -36.38 -36.14 36.98
C LYS A 53 -37.69 -36.07 36.16
N VAL A 54 -38.02 -34.91 35.59
CA VAL A 54 -39.27 -34.67 34.84
C VAL A 54 -39.17 -35.15 33.39
N LEU A 55 -37.96 -35.20 32.81
CA LEU A 55 -37.75 -35.59 31.41
C LEU A 55 -38.01 -37.09 31.20
N THR A 56 -38.85 -37.41 30.21
CA THR A 56 -39.08 -38.79 29.78
C THR A 56 -37.85 -39.37 29.09
N SER A 57 -37.75 -40.71 29.02
CA SER A 57 -36.64 -41.39 28.35
C SER A 57 -36.50 -40.99 26.87
N GLU A 58 -37.62 -40.77 26.17
CA GLU A 58 -37.63 -40.32 24.78
C GLU A 58 -37.06 -38.90 24.62
N GLN A 59 -37.42 -37.98 25.52
CA GLN A 59 -36.90 -36.61 25.52
C GLN A 59 -35.39 -36.58 25.84
N LYS A 60 -34.93 -37.42 26.77
CA LYS A 60 -33.49 -37.57 27.06
C LYS A 60 -32.73 -38.09 25.84
N LEU A 61 -33.28 -39.07 25.13
CA LEU A 61 -32.69 -39.60 23.89
C LEU A 61 -32.62 -38.53 22.79
N LEU A 62 -33.64 -37.68 22.66
CA LEU A 62 -33.64 -36.57 21.70
C LEU A 62 -32.49 -35.58 21.98
N ILE A 63 -32.28 -35.22 23.25
CA ILE A 63 -31.20 -34.30 23.64
C ILE A 63 -29.84 -34.91 23.34
N VAL A 64 -29.64 -36.20 23.63
CA VAL A 64 -28.40 -36.92 23.27
C VAL A 64 -28.17 -36.90 21.75
N LYS A 65 -29.20 -37.16 20.95
CA LYS A 65 -29.10 -37.08 19.48
C LYS A 65 -28.73 -35.67 19.00
N GLN A 66 -29.29 -34.63 19.63
CA GLN A 66 -28.96 -33.24 19.31
C GLN A 66 -27.50 -32.89 19.69
N LEU A 67 -27.02 -33.39 20.83
CA LEU A 67 -25.62 -33.26 21.24
C LEU A 67 -24.68 -33.94 20.23
N VAL A 68 -24.98 -35.19 19.82
CA VAL A 68 -24.20 -35.90 18.79
C VAL A 68 -24.13 -35.07 17.51
N LYS A 69 -25.25 -34.57 17.00
CA LYS A 69 -25.29 -33.72 15.81
C LYS A 69 -24.46 -32.44 15.97
N SER A 70 -24.47 -31.83 17.15
CA SER A 70 -23.62 -30.67 17.46
C SER A 70 -22.13 -31.00 17.42
N PHE A 71 -21.72 -32.18 17.91
CA PHE A 71 -20.33 -32.64 17.85
C PHE A 71 -19.89 -33.03 16.44
N GLU A 72 -20.77 -33.61 15.62
CA GLU A 72 -20.50 -33.85 14.19
C GLU A 72 -20.24 -32.54 13.45
N GLN A 73 -21.04 -31.50 13.72
CA GLN A 73 -20.82 -30.17 13.15
C GLN A 73 -19.52 -29.54 13.64
N LEU A 74 -19.18 -29.70 14.92
CA LEU A 74 -17.90 -29.25 15.44
C LEU A 74 -16.74 -29.97 14.77
N HIS A 75 -16.83 -31.29 14.59
CA HIS A 75 -15.79 -32.07 13.93
C HIS A 75 -15.53 -31.57 12.51
N LYS A 76 -16.59 -31.35 11.71
CA LYS A 76 -16.47 -30.74 10.38
C LYS A 76 -15.77 -29.37 10.40
N ARG A 77 -16.13 -28.50 11.36
CA ARG A 77 -15.49 -27.17 11.52
C ARG A 77 -14.02 -27.28 11.91
N LEU A 78 -13.68 -28.23 12.77
CA LEU A 78 -12.30 -28.47 13.19
C LEU A 78 -11.45 -29.04 12.06
N SER A 79 -11.99 -29.96 11.24
CA SER A 79 -11.28 -30.47 10.05
C SER A 79 -10.94 -29.34 9.08
N LEU A 80 -11.89 -28.46 8.77
CA LEU A 80 -11.63 -27.27 7.94
C LEU A 80 -10.63 -26.29 8.59
N ALA A 81 -10.58 -26.22 9.92
CA ALA A 81 -9.59 -25.40 10.61
C ALA A 81 -8.18 -26.02 10.53
N ILE A 82 -8.06 -27.35 10.57
CA ILE A 82 -6.80 -28.07 10.40
C ILE A 82 -6.30 -27.92 8.96
N GLU A 83 -7.16 -28.09 7.96
CA GLU A 83 -6.79 -27.90 6.55
C GLU A 83 -6.23 -26.49 6.29
N ARG A 84 -6.85 -25.46 6.86
CA ARG A 84 -6.33 -24.08 6.79
C ARG A 84 -4.99 -23.92 7.50
N ASP A 85 -4.80 -24.58 8.64
CA ASP A 85 -3.53 -24.55 9.37
C ASP A 85 -2.40 -25.15 8.54
N GLU A 86 -2.65 -26.31 7.94
CA GLU A 86 -1.69 -26.98 7.05
C GLU A 86 -1.36 -26.11 5.83
N ASP A 87 -2.33 -25.40 5.24
CA ASP A 87 -2.04 -24.44 4.19
C ASP A 87 -1.08 -23.33 4.64
N TYR A 88 -1.32 -22.72 5.80
CA TYR A 88 -0.42 -21.68 6.34
C TYR A 88 0.98 -22.21 6.64
N ARG A 89 1.09 -23.46 7.14
CA ARG A 89 2.37 -24.12 7.38
C ARG A 89 3.11 -24.39 6.07
N LEU A 90 2.40 -24.82 5.03
CA LEU A 90 2.96 -25.01 3.69
C LEU A 90 3.53 -23.71 3.12
N ARG A 91 2.85 -22.57 3.31
CA ARG A 91 3.38 -21.27 2.89
C ARG A 91 4.72 -20.95 3.55
N LEU A 92 4.83 -21.18 4.87
CA LEU A 92 6.09 -20.97 5.59
C LEU A 92 7.20 -21.88 5.06
N THR A 93 6.91 -23.15 4.81
CA THR A 93 7.91 -24.09 4.28
C THR A 93 8.35 -23.72 2.86
N HIS A 94 7.41 -23.37 1.98
CA HIS A 94 7.73 -22.95 0.62
C HIS A 94 8.56 -21.67 0.61
N ARG A 95 8.20 -20.66 1.42
CA ARG A 95 8.98 -19.42 1.55
C ARG A 95 10.40 -19.68 2.07
N ALA A 96 10.56 -20.59 3.04
CA ALA A 96 11.88 -20.95 3.56
C ALA A 96 12.73 -21.70 2.53
N GLN A 97 12.15 -22.68 1.83
CA GLN A 97 12.80 -23.41 0.74
C GLN A 97 13.24 -22.45 -0.38
N ARG A 98 12.34 -21.56 -0.79
CA ARG A 98 12.56 -20.56 -1.82
C ARG A 98 13.73 -19.63 -1.52
N LEU A 99 13.88 -19.19 -0.27
CA LEU A 99 15.04 -18.40 0.15
C LEU A 99 16.32 -19.25 0.26
N ASN A 100 16.20 -20.53 0.62
CA ASN A 100 17.36 -21.42 0.69
C ASN A 100 17.94 -21.73 -0.71
N GLU A 101 17.12 -21.65 -1.77
CA GLU A 101 17.59 -21.76 -3.17
C GLU A 101 18.64 -20.71 -3.52
N LEU A 102 18.62 -19.53 -2.89
CA LEU A 102 19.57 -18.45 -3.17
C LEU A 102 21.04 -18.86 -2.91
N LYS A 103 21.29 -19.81 -2.02
CA LYS A 103 22.63 -20.37 -1.77
C LYS A 103 23.23 -21.02 -3.02
N ASN A 104 22.39 -21.53 -3.92
CA ASN A 104 22.85 -22.15 -5.16
C ASN A 104 23.32 -21.13 -6.20
N PHE A 105 23.14 -19.83 -5.95
CA PHE A 105 23.48 -18.74 -6.86
C PHE A 105 24.60 -17.85 -6.31
N VAL A 106 25.36 -18.33 -5.31
CA VAL A 106 26.48 -17.58 -4.73
C VAL A 106 27.75 -17.78 -5.56
N ILE A 107 28.50 -16.70 -5.75
CA ILE A 107 29.83 -16.73 -6.36
C ILE A 107 30.84 -17.23 -5.32
N ALA A 108 31.61 -18.28 -5.66
CA ALA A 108 32.76 -18.67 -4.87
C ALA A 108 33.85 -17.60 -4.98
N LEU A 109 34.09 -16.85 -3.90
CA LEU A 109 35.24 -15.95 -3.83
C LEU A 109 36.53 -16.79 -3.87
N PRO A 110 37.54 -16.43 -4.70
CA PRO A 110 38.83 -17.10 -4.66
C PRO A 110 39.43 -16.90 -3.27
N SER A 111 39.65 -18.02 -2.59
CA SER A 111 40.26 -18.08 -1.26
C SER A 111 41.56 -17.28 -1.26
N LYS A 112 41.58 -16.17 -0.50
CA LYS A 112 42.87 -15.59 -0.10
C LYS A 112 43.57 -16.65 0.74
N SER A 113 44.65 -17.16 0.19
CA SER A 113 45.56 -18.08 0.85
C SER A 113 45.91 -17.59 2.26
N SER A 114 45.74 -18.49 3.23
CA SER A 114 46.53 -18.59 4.46
C SER A 114 46.81 -17.28 5.21
N SER A 115 45.94 -16.93 6.16
CA SER A 115 46.44 -16.56 7.48
C SER A 115 45.46 -17.04 8.53
N SER A 116 45.91 -18.03 9.27
CA SER A 116 45.31 -18.50 10.51
C SER A 116 45.26 -17.35 11.52
N ASN A 117 44.06 -16.85 11.82
CA ASN A 117 43.67 -16.50 13.17
C ASN A 117 42.15 -16.45 13.27
N ALA A 118 41.62 -17.39 14.04
CA ALA A 118 40.21 -17.49 14.36
C ALA A 118 39.83 -16.40 15.37
N SER A 119 38.96 -15.50 14.95
CA SER A 119 37.99 -14.86 15.84
C SER A 119 36.66 -14.77 15.09
N ALA A 120 35.62 -15.34 15.72
CA ALA A 120 34.29 -15.58 15.17
C ALA A 120 33.48 -14.28 14.97
N SER A 121 33.88 -13.45 14.00
CA SER A 121 33.12 -12.29 13.56
C SER A 121 33.56 -11.91 12.15
N GLU A 122 32.92 -12.50 11.14
CA GLU A 122 32.68 -11.90 9.82
C GLU A 122 32.10 -13.02 8.94
N SER A 123 30.78 -13.04 8.84
CA SER A 123 30.10 -13.66 7.71
C SER A 123 30.63 -13.00 6.44
N GLU A 124 31.67 -13.58 5.84
CA GLU A 124 32.11 -13.23 4.49
C GLU A 124 30.87 -13.14 3.62
N SER A 125 30.62 -11.95 3.09
CA SER A 125 29.38 -11.62 2.40
C SER A 125 29.30 -12.39 1.10
N GLU A 126 28.74 -13.59 1.15
CA GLU A 126 28.36 -14.41 0.00
C GLU A 126 27.60 -13.54 -1.00
N VAL A 127 28.21 -13.30 -2.17
CA VAL A 127 27.69 -12.42 -3.22
C VAL A 127 26.88 -13.26 -4.21
N LEU A 128 25.70 -12.77 -4.60
CA LEU A 128 24.86 -13.42 -5.57
C LEU A 128 25.34 -13.18 -7.00
N ASP A 129 25.38 -14.23 -7.82
CA ASP A 129 25.76 -14.20 -9.22
C ASP A 129 24.63 -13.64 -10.10
N LEU A 130 24.65 -12.32 -10.32
CA LEU A 130 23.69 -11.63 -11.19
C LEU A 130 23.77 -12.03 -12.67
N HIS A 131 24.79 -12.79 -13.09
CA HIS A 131 24.88 -13.33 -14.44
C HIS A 131 24.20 -14.70 -14.58
N ASN A 132 23.80 -15.32 -13.46
CA ASN A 132 23.10 -16.59 -13.47
C ASN A 132 21.65 -16.43 -13.95
N GLU A 133 21.32 -17.06 -15.08
CA GLU A 133 19.97 -17.00 -15.68
C GLU A 133 18.87 -17.49 -14.72
N LYS A 134 19.17 -18.48 -13.87
CA LYS A 134 18.20 -19.00 -12.89
C LYS A 134 17.94 -18.00 -11.77
N LEU A 135 18.96 -17.26 -11.33
CA LEU A 135 18.77 -16.18 -10.36
C LEU A 135 17.96 -15.02 -10.97
N ILE A 136 18.22 -14.69 -12.24
CA ILE A 136 17.42 -13.69 -12.96
C ILE A 136 15.95 -14.14 -13.05
N SER A 137 15.70 -15.41 -13.36
CA SER A 137 14.34 -15.97 -13.35
C SER A 137 13.71 -15.91 -11.96
N TRP A 138 14.48 -16.20 -10.91
CA TRP A 138 14.03 -16.12 -9.52
C TRP A 138 13.55 -14.69 -9.18
N TYR A 139 14.34 -13.66 -9.52
CA TYR A 139 13.95 -12.26 -9.31
C TYR A 139 12.77 -11.81 -10.18
N ARG A 140 12.57 -12.38 -11.37
CA ARG A 140 11.36 -12.12 -12.18
C ARG A 140 10.11 -12.66 -11.48
N GLU A 141 10.17 -13.86 -10.92
CA GLU A 141 9.06 -14.43 -10.14
C GLU A 141 8.78 -13.58 -8.89
N GLU A 142 9.81 -13.11 -8.18
CA GLU A 142 9.62 -12.17 -7.06
C GLU A 142 8.99 -10.84 -7.52
N THR A 143 9.42 -10.31 -8.66
CA THR A 143 8.83 -9.09 -9.23
C THR A 143 7.34 -9.31 -9.52
N ASN A 144 7.00 -10.45 -10.13
CA ASN A 144 5.61 -10.82 -10.36
C ASN A 144 4.80 -10.89 -9.06
N LEU A 145 5.37 -11.48 -7.99
CA LEU A 145 4.74 -11.51 -6.67
C LEU A 145 4.51 -10.11 -6.10
N THR A 146 5.46 -9.18 -6.25
CA THR A 146 5.27 -7.79 -5.79
C THR A 146 4.19 -7.04 -6.57
N ILE A 147 4.01 -7.36 -7.85
CA ILE A 147 2.92 -6.82 -8.67
C ILE A 147 1.58 -7.40 -8.21
N VAL A 148 1.51 -8.72 -8.02
CA VAL A 148 0.31 -9.37 -7.49
C VAL A 148 -0.06 -8.82 -6.11
N ASP A 149 0.90 -8.68 -5.20
CA ASP A 149 0.70 -8.08 -3.87
C ASP A 149 0.12 -6.67 -3.95
N PHE A 150 0.69 -5.83 -4.83
CA PHE A 150 0.17 -4.49 -5.07
C PHE A 150 -1.28 -4.53 -5.56
N LEU A 151 -1.58 -5.30 -6.60
CA LEU A 151 -2.92 -5.40 -7.20
C LEU A 151 -3.95 -5.97 -6.23
N LEU A 152 -3.57 -6.94 -5.39
CA LEU A 152 -4.43 -7.49 -4.35
C LEU A 152 -4.78 -6.42 -3.31
N LYS A 153 -3.79 -5.65 -2.86
CA LYS A 153 -3.98 -4.61 -1.84
C LYS A 153 -4.66 -3.33 -2.37
N SER A 154 -4.53 -3.05 -3.66
CA SER A 154 -5.11 -1.87 -4.32
C SER A 154 -6.42 -2.18 -5.04
N ASN A 155 -7.05 -3.32 -4.76
CA ASN A 155 -8.26 -3.74 -5.46
C ASN A 155 -9.44 -2.81 -5.13
N VAL A 156 -10.09 -2.31 -6.18
CA VAL A 156 -11.26 -1.40 -6.07
C VAL A 156 -12.55 -2.07 -6.55
N SER A 157 -12.47 -3.17 -7.30
CA SER A 157 -13.67 -3.82 -7.88
C SER A 157 -14.18 -4.96 -7.01
N PRO A 158 -15.49 -5.01 -6.68
CA PRO A 158 -16.10 -6.13 -5.96
C PRO A 158 -16.29 -7.37 -6.84
N GLU A 159 -16.46 -7.19 -8.15
CA GLU A 159 -16.73 -8.29 -9.08
C GLU A 159 -15.46 -9.02 -9.50
N MET A 160 -14.35 -8.28 -9.60
CA MET A 160 -13.12 -8.79 -10.18
C MET A 160 -11.90 -8.38 -9.36
N ASN A 161 -11.16 -9.38 -8.88
CA ASN A 161 -9.86 -9.18 -8.27
C ASN A 161 -8.75 -9.48 -9.28
N LEU A 162 -8.21 -8.43 -9.91
CA LEU A 162 -7.16 -8.53 -10.93
C LEU A 162 -5.88 -9.20 -10.38
N GLY A 163 -5.53 -8.93 -9.12
CA GLY A 163 -4.38 -9.57 -8.48
C GLY A 163 -4.56 -11.08 -8.37
N LEU A 164 -5.76 -11.54 -8.02
CA LEU A 164 -6.07 -12.97 -7.94
C LEU A 164 -6.05 -13.63 -9.33
N GLN A 165 -6.63 -12.99 -10.34
CA GLN A 165 -6.59 -13.51 -11.71
C GLN A 165 -5.17 -13.63 -12.24
N LEU A 166 -4.35 -12.60 -12.01
CA LEU A 166 -2.94 -12.61 -12.40
C LEU A 166 -2.19 -13.72 -11.65
N LEU A 167 -2.42 -13.87 -10.34
CA LEU A 167 -1.82 -14.94 -9.54
C LEU A 167 -2.14 -16.32 -10.13
N THR A 168 -3.40 -16.62 -10.43
CA THR A 168 -3.80 -17.93 -10.99
C THR A 168 -3.08 -18.22 -12.31
N ARG A 169 -3.02 -17.25 -13.22
CA ARG A 169 -2.34 -17.44 -14.52
C ARG A 169 -0.83 -17.61 -14.37
N LEU A 170 -0.21 -16.89 -13.44
CA LEU A 170 1.21 -17.03 -13.17
C LEU A 170 1.52 -18.36 -12.48
N ASP A 171 0.67 -18.83 -11.57
CA ASP A 171 0.85 -20.11 -10.87
C ASP A 171 0.81 -21.30 -11.84
N GLU A 172 0.00 -21.23 -12.91
CA GLU A 172 -0.08 -22.24 -13.97
C GLU A 172 1.19 -22.33 -14.83
N SER A 173 1.93 -21.23 -14.97
CA SER A 173 3.08 -21.11 -15.88
C SER A 173 4.44 -21.03 -15.16
N SER A 174 4.42 -20.77 -13.86
CA SER A 174 5.60 -20.61 -13.01
C SER A 174 6.19 -21.96 -12.60
N SER A 175 7.50 -21.98 -12.42
CA SER A 175 8.21 -23.14 -11.88
C SER A 175 7.96 -23.33 -10.38
N ALA A 176 7.67 -22.24 -9.67
CA ALA A 176 7.39 -22.22 -8.25
C ALA A 176 5.90 -22.00 -7.98
N PRO A 177 5.35 -22.57 -6.88
CA PRO A 177 3.96 -22.35 -6.47
C PRO A 177 3.80 -20.96 -5.83
N LEU A 178 3.61 -19.94 -6.67
CA LEU A 178 3.44 -18.54 -6.30
C LEU A 178 2.27 -18.35 -5.34
N SER A 179 1.20 -19.13 -5.46
CA SER A 179 0.06 -19.11 -4.53
C SER A 179 0.46 -19.44 -3.09
N LYS A 180 1.57 -20.16 -2.87
CA LYS A 180 2.12 -20.46 -1.54
C LYS A 180 3.13 -19.41 -1.06
N LEU A 181 3.54 -18.51 -1.93
CA LEU A 181 4.48 -17.43 -1.62
C LEU A 181 3.77 -16.11 -1.27
N ILE A 182 2.45 -16.01 -1.48
CA ILE A 182 1.65 -14.81 -1.20
C ILE A 182 0.40 -15.10 -0.37
N ASP A 183 0.00 -14.16 0.48
CA ASP A 183 -1.15 -14.30 1.39
C ASP A 183 -2.46 -13.79 0.78
N TYR A 184 -2.82 -14.31 -0.40
CA TYR A 184 -3.92 -13.81 -1.21
C TYR A 184 -5.29 -13.88 -0.52
N ASP A 185 -5.54 -14.89 0.32
CA ASP A 185 -6.79 -15.08 1.05
C ASP A 185 -7.01 -13.98 2.10
N VAL A 186 -5.94 -13.55 2.76
CA VAL A 186 -5.97 -12.45 3.74
C VAL A 186 -6.30 -11.14 3.02
N PHE A 187 -5.69 -10.88 1.85
CA PHE A 187 -6.02 -9.70 1.07
C PHE A 187 -7.43 -9.76 0.45
N ALA A 188 -7.90 -10.94 0.06
CA ALA A 188 -9.26 -11.11 -0.44
C ALA A 188 -10.31 -10.84 0.65
N ASP A 189 -10.09 -11.32 1.89
CA ASP A 189 -10.96 -11.01 3.03
C ASP A 189 -10.92 -9.52 3.37
N TYR A 190 -9.74 -8.90 3.35
CA TYR A 190 -9.61 -7.44 3.50
C TYR A 190 -10.46 -6.70 2.47
N ASN A 191 -10.31 -7.03 1.18
CA ASN A 191 -11.04 -6.37 0.10
C ASN A 191 -12.55 -6.54 0.23
N ARG A 192 -13.02 -7.73 0.62
CA ARG A 192 -14.44 -8.00 0.85
C ARG A 192 -15.03 -7.05 1.89
N VAL A 193 -14.35 -6.86 3.02
CA VAL A 193 -14.82 -5.97 4.09
C VAL A 193 -14.61 -4.50 3.71
N PHE A 194 -13.49 -4.16 3.08
CA PHE A 194 -13.20 -2.79 2.66
C PHE A 194 -14.24 -2.28 1.65
N LEU A 195 -14.56 -3.07 0.63
CA LEU A 195 -15.54 -2.71 -0.39
C LEU A 195 -16.97 -2.71 0.13
N SER A 196 -17.30 -3.55 1.13
CA SER A 196 -18.61 -3.45 1.80
C SER A 196 -18.77 -2.09 2.48
N ILE A 197 -17.70 -1.56 3.06
CA ILE A 197 -17.69 -0.24 3.71
C ILE A 197 -17.69 0.89 2.68
N SER A 198 -16.79 0.85 1.69
CA SER A 198 -16.56 1.99 0.78
C SER A 198 -17.60 2.12 -0.33
N GLU A 199 -18.10 1.00 -0.87
CA GLU A 199 -19.01 1.00 -2.02
C GLU A 199 -20.45 0.67 -1.62
N GLN A 200 -20.63 -0.32 -0.75
CA GLN A 200 -21.97 -0.84 -0.41
C GLN A 200 -22.59 -0.14 0.82
N HIS A 201 -21.80 0.63 1.57
CA HIS A 201 -22.21 1.24 2.83
C HIS A 201 -22.82 0.21 3.81
N ASP A 202 -22.30 -1.01 3.79
CA ASP A 202 -22.73 -2.13 4.61
C ASP A 202 -21.81 -2.34 5.83
N LEU A 203 -22.44 -2.42 6.99
CA LEU A 203 -21.79 -2.59 8.28
C LEU A 203 -21.76 -4.06 8.75
N GLU A 204 -22.39 -4.99 8.04
CA GLU A 204 -22.46 -6.40 8.46
C GLU A 204 -21.08 -7.07 8.43
N ALA A 205 -20.37 -6.97 7.30
CA ALA A 205 -19.07 -7.62 7.15
C ALA A 205 -18.03 -7.11 8.16
N ILE A 206 -18.00 -5.79 8.40
CA ILE A 206 -17.10 -5.17 9.38
C ILE A 206 -17.51 -5.51 10.82
N SER A 207 -18.80 -5.63 11.12
CA SER A 207 -19.28 -6.03 12.45
C SER A 207 -18.95 -7.48 12.77
N ALA A 208 -19.05 -8.36 11.78
CA ALA A 208 -18.61 -9.76 11.89
C ALA A 208 -17.09 -9.81 12.15
N TRP A 209 -16.31 -9.10 11.33
CA TRP A 209 -14.85 -9.02 11.50
C TRP A 209 -14.44 -8.45 12.87
N TYR A 210 -15.10 -7.39 13.34
CA TYR A 210 -14.86 -6.82 14.66
C TYR A 210 -15.11 -7.84 15.77
N SER A 211 -16.21 -8.60 15.66
CA SER A 211 -16.59 -9.61 16.66
C SER A 211 -15.54 -10.71 16.78
N ASP A 212 -14.97 -11.14 15.65
CA ASP A 212 -13.91 -12.15 15.60
C ASP A 212 -12.58 -11.66 16.17
N ASN A 213 -12.31 -10.35 16.10
CA ASN A 213 -11.05 -9.74 16.50
C ASN A 213 -11.14 -8.90 17.79
N ARG A 214 -12.29 -8.91 18.49
CA ARG A 214 -12.61 -8.01 19.60
C ARG A 214 -11.53 -7.95 20.69
N THR A 215 -10.97 -9.09 21.08
CA THR A 215 -9.95 -9.15 22.13
C THR A 215 -8.63 -8.52 21.70
N THR A 216 -8.23 -8.73 20.45
CA THR A 216 -7.03 -8.13 19.86
C THR A 216 -7.21 -6.63 19.67
N LEU A 217 -8.36 -6.19 19.17
CA LEU A 217 -8.68 -4.78 18.96
C LEU A 217 -8.68 -3.98 20.26
N LYS A 218 -9.21 -4.55 21.35
CA LYS A 218 -9.12 -3.96 22.69
C LYS A 218 -7.69 -3.78 23.18
N LYS A 219 -6.80 -4.75 22.92
CA LYS A 219 -5.38 -4.65 23.31
C LYS A 219 -4.64 -3.58 22.53
N ILE A 220 -5.06 -3.31 21.29
CA ILE A 220 -4.45 -2.31 20.41
C ILE A 220 -4.99 -0.89 20.70
N GLY A 221 -6.03 -0.74 21.51
CA GLY A 221 -6.69 0.55 21.73
C GLY A 221 -7.43 1.05 20.48
N SER A 222 -8.07 0.14 19.75
CA SER A 222 -8.78 0.46 18.51
C SER A 222 -10.05 1.29 18.76
N ASN A 223 -10.24 2.35 17.97
CA ASN A 223 -11.45 3.18 17.96
C ASN A 223 -12.54 2.62 17.02
N LEU A 224 -12.33 1.45 16.41
CA LEU A 224 -13.19 0.94 15.34
C LEU A 224 -14.65 0.75 15.76
N LEU A 225 -14.89 0.31 17.01
CA LEU A 225 -16.25 0.13 17.49
C LEU A 225 -17.03 1.46 17.53
N PHE A 226 -16.36 2.55 17.90
CA PHE A 226 -16.96 3.89 17.83
C PHE A 226 -17.31 4.25 16.40
N GLU A 227 -16.40 4.03 15.44
CA GLU A 227 -16.64 4.33 14.02
C GLU A 227 -17.82 3.53 13.45
N ILE A 228 -17.94 2.24 13.79
CA ILE A 228 -19.07 1.40 13.37
C ILE A 228 -20.39 1.96 13.93
N HIS A 229 -20.43 2.30 15.22
CA HIS A 229 -21.62 2.87 15.84
C HIS A 229 -21.97 4.25 15.29
N TYR A 230 -20.95 5.06 14.98
CA TYR A 230 -21.14 6.39 14.40
C TYR A 230 -21.70 6.31 12.98
N CYS A 231 -21.15 5.45 12.13
CA CYS A 231 -21.71 5.21 10.80
C CYS A 231 -23.13 4.65 10.89
N LYS A 232 -23.40 3.69 11.80
CA LYS A 232 -24.76 3.16 11.98
C LYS A 232 -25.75 4.24 12.40
N TYR A 233 -25.35 5.15 13.29
CA TYR A 233 -26.15 6.28 13.71
C TYR A 233 -26.50 7.18 12.51
N LEU A 234 -25.51 7.53 11.68
CA LEU A 234 -25.74 8.35 10.49
C LEU A 234 -26.61 7.64 9.45
N SER A 235 -26.40 6.35 9.20
CA SER A 235 -27.26 5.57 8.30
C SER A 235 -28.71 5.53 8.77
N LEU A 236 -28.99 5.50 10.08
CA LEU A 236 -30.36 5.58 10.60
C LEU A 236 -31.02 6.95 10.33
N ILE A 237 -30.22 8.02 10.32
CA ILE A 237 -30.68 9.37 10.01
C ILE A 237 -30.98 9.49 8.52
N GLU A 238 -30.06 9.00 7.66
CA GLU A 238 -30.23 8.94 6.21
C GLU A 238 -31.47 8.11 5.80
N GLN A 239 -31.74 7.01 6.50
CA GLN A 239 -32.95 6.18 6.31
C GLN A 239 -34.25 6.87 6.80
N GLY A 240 -34.18 8.08 7.33
CA GLY A 240 -35.34 8.83 7.82
C GLY A 240 -35.89 8.32 9.16
N ASN A 241 -35.08 7.63 9.96
CA ASN A 241 -35.44 7.15 11.31
C ASN A 241 -34.68 7.91 12.43
N PRO A 242 -34.95 9.21 12.64
CA PRO A 242 -34.23 10.03 13.62
C PRO A 242 -34.47 9.59 15.07
N LEU A 243 -35.68 9.08 15.39
CA LEU A 243 -35.98 8.58 16.74
C LEU A 243 -35.19 7.31 17.06
N GLY A 244 -35.08 6.40 16.10
CA GLY A 244 -34.23 5.21 16.19
C GLY A 244 -32.76 5.60 16.33
N ALA A 245 -32.28 6.59 15.58
CA ALA A 245 -30.93 7.12 15.70
C ALA A 245 -30.65 7.70 17.10
N ILE A 246 -31.58 8.47 17.67
CA ILE A 246 -31.45 9.01 19.03
C ILE A 246 -31.39 7.87 20.06
N ALA A 247 -32.29 6.90 19.98
CA ALA A 247 -32.27 5.74 20.87
C ALA A 247 -30.96 4.94 20.74
N TYR A 248 -30.46 4.77 19.50
CA TYR A 248 -29.22 4.07 19.22
C TYR A 248 -28.00 4.79 19.77
N SER A 249 -27.90 6.11 19.57
CA SER A 249 -26.79 6.93 20.07
C SER A 249 -26.72 6.93 21.60
N LYS A 250 -27.87 7.07 22.29
CA LYS A 250 -27.93 6.97 23.76
C LYS A 250 -27.40 5.64 24.28
N LYS A 251 -27.66 4.54 23.56
CA LYS A 251 -27.22 3.20 23.96
C LYS A 251 -25.75 2.93 23.64
N ASN A 252 -25.30 3.26 22.43
CA ASN A 252 -24.03 2.78 21.90
C ASN A 252 -22.95 3.87 21.78
N LEU A 253 -23.31 5.15 21.70
CA LEU A 253 -22.37 6.27 21.55
C LEU A 253 -22.15 7.04 22.86
N ALA A 254 -23.15 7.12 23.74
CA ALA A 254 -23.04 7.82 25.02
C ALA A 254 -21.87 7.36 25.92
N PRO A 255 -21.49 6.07 25.99
CA PRO A 255 -20.34 5.65 26.78
C PRO A 255 -19.02 6.35 26.39
N TYR A 256 -18.88 6.77 25.14
CA TYR A 256 -17.67 7.43 24.64
C TYR A 256 -17.53 8.90 25.08
N ALA A 257 -18.54 9.46 25.76
CA ALA A 257 -18.50 10.80 26.32
C ALA A 257 -17.73 10.88 27.67
N SER A 258 -17.62 9.75 28.39
CA SER A 258 -16.89 9.70 29.65
C SER A 258 -15.42 9.38 29.41
N LYS A 259 -14.52 10.22 29.94
CA LYS A 259 -13.07 10.02 29.87
C LYS A 259 -12.63 8.73 30.60
N GLU A 260 -13.36 8.30 31.61
CA GLU A 260 -13.08 7.09 32.41
C GLU A 260 -13.14 5.79 31.59
N ASN A 261 -13.81 5.82 30.43
CA ASN A 261 -13.94 4.65 29.55
C ASN A 261 -12.76 4.47 28.59
N TYR A 262 -11.77 5.37 28.64
CA TYR A 262 -10.55 5.34 27.81
C TYR A 262 -9.35 4.89 28.64
N ALA A 263 -8.40 4.22 27.99
CA ALA A 263 -7.16 3.84 28.65
C ALA A 263 -6.24 5.06 28.88
N ALA A 264 -5.31 4.94 29.83
CA ALA A 264 -4.31 5.98 30.06
C ALA A 264 -3.47 6.20 28.78
N GLY A 265 -3.43 7.44 28.28
CA GLY A 265 -2.74 7.82 27.04
C GLY A 265 -3.64 7.92 25.80
N GLU A 266 -4.95 7.66 25.90
CA GLU A 266 -5.92 7.80 24.80
C GLU A 266 -6.63 9.18 24.76
N ASP A 267 -6.07 10.19 25.43
CA ASP A 267 -6.58 11.57 25.44
C ASP A 267 -6.93 12.14 24.04
N PRO A 268 -6.08 12.01 23.00
CA PRO A 268 -6.41 12.55 21.68
C PRO A 268 -7.59 11.82 21.01
N THR A 269 -7.75 10.52 21.27
CA THR A 269 -8.89 9.73 20.76
C THR A 269 -10.18 10.17 21.45
N TYR A 270 -10.12 10.35 22.78
CA TYR A 270 -11.24 10.88 23.57
C TYR A 270 -11.69 12.25 23.05
N GLU A 271 -10.77 13.19 22.89
CA GLU A 271 -11.09 14.54 22.41
C GLU A 271 -11.74 14.52 21.02
N THR A 272 -11.23 13.67 20.13
CA THR A 272 -11.77 13.50 18.78
C THR A 272 -13.18 12.93 18.81
N ASN A 273 -13.40 11.88 19.61
CA ASN A 273 -14.72 11.27 19.77
C ASN A 273 -15.71 12.23 20.42
N LEU A 274 -15.31 12.95 21.47
CA LEU A 274 -16.14 13.95 22.15
C LEU A 274 -16.57 15.05 21.17
N ARG A 275 -15.66 15.58 20.36
CA ARG A 275 -15.97 16.58 19.33
C ARG A 275 -17.04 16.06 18.36
N ARG A 276 -16.92 14.81 17.91
CA ARG A 276 -17.89 14.17 17.01
C ARG A 276 -19.23 13.90 17.71
N LEU A 277 -19.23 13.55 18.99
CA LEU A 277 -20.44 13.37 19.79
C LEU A 277 -21.24 14.68 19.93
N VAL A 278 -20.55 15.81 20.15
CA VAL A 278 -21.17 17.14 20.20
C VAL A 278 -21.83 17.49 18.85
N GLN A 279 -21.25 17.03 17.75
CA GLN A 279 -21.76 17.30 16.40
C GLN A 279 -22.93 16.39 15.97
N LEU A 280 -23.34 15.39 16.78
CA LEU A 280 -24.45 14.49 16.44
C LEU A 280 -25.79 15.23 16.21
N GLY A 281 -25.99 16.38 16.85
CA GLY A 281 -27.19 17.19 16.65
C GLY A 281 -27.31 17.81 15.25
N SER A 282 -26.18 18.11 14.60
CA SER A 282 -26.17 18.82 13.31
C SER A 282 -26.84 18.01 12.18
N PRO A 283 -26.52 16.71 11.97
CA PRO A 283 -27.22 15.89 10.97
C PRO A 283 -28.74 15.84 11.16
N LEU A 284 -29.22 15.77 12.41
CA LEU A 284 -30.65 15.73 12.71
C LEU A 284 -31.36 17.02 12.26
N VAL A 285 -30.74 18.18 12.51
CA VAL A 285 -31.28 19.48 12.06
C VAL A 285 -31.26 19.59 10.54
N CYS A 286 -30.16 19.21 9.89
CA CYS A 286 -30.05 19.28 8.43
C CYS A 286 -31.12 18.44 7.72
N ILE A 287 -31.37 17.20 8.17
CA ILE A 287 -32.41 16.36 7.55
C ILE A 287 -33.82 16.90 7.81
N SER A 288 -34.08 17.48 8.98
CA SER A 288 -35.37 18.16 9.25
C SER A 288 -35.60 19.37 8.32
N LEU A 289 -34.54 20.06 7.91
CA LEU A 289 -34.61 21.19 6.97
C LEU A 289 -34.76 20.76 5.51
N LEU A 290 -34.24 19.58 5.13
CA LEU A 290 -34.29 19.04 3.77
C LEU A 290 -35.61 18.32 3.41
N LYS A 291 -36.52 18.10 4.38
CA LYS A 291 -37.86 17.55 4.12
C LYS A 291 -38.93 18.67 4.13
N PRO A 292 -39.15 19.41 3.02
CA PRO A 292 -40.37 20.18 2.87
C PRO A 292 -41.53 19.25 2.47
N ALA A 293 -42.56 19.21 3.32
CA ALA A 293 -43.96 18.89 3.01
C ALA A 293 -44.24 17.78 1.96
N ALA A 294 -44.03 16.52 2.32
CA ALA A 294 -44.66 15.39 1.61
C ALA A 294 -45.01 14.25 2.57
N CYS A 295 -45.80 14.54 3.60
CA CYS A 295 -46.48 13.53 4.39
C CYS A 295 -47.82 14.10 4.88
N ASN A 296 -48.86 13.91 4.08
CA ASN A 296 -50.22 13.85 4.60
C ASN A 296 -50.33 12.60 5.46
N SER A 297 -49.94 12.68 6.73
CA SER A 297 -50.38 11.75 7.74
C SER A 297 -50.88 12.52 8.95
N SER A 298 -52.18 12.38 9.19
CA SER A 298 -52.93 12.93 10.30
C SER A 298 -52.45 12.31 11.62
N ARG A 299 -51.35 12.82 12.18
CA ARG A 299 -51.01 12.81 13.62
C ARG A 299 -49.60 13.36 13.83
N THR A 300 -49.48 14.64 14.21
CA THR A 300 -48.72 15.14 15.39
C THR A 300 -48.56 16.67 15.35
N GLN A 301 -49.64 17.42 15.62
CA GLN A 301 -49.64 18.90 15.73
C GLN A 301 -48.61 19.49 16.73
N SER A 302 -48.03 18.67 17.62
CA SER A 302 -47.05 19.13 18.62
C SER A 302 -45.59 19.08 18.14
N ARG A 303 -45.26 18.29 17.11
CA ARG A 303 -43.87 18.09 16.64
C ARG A 303 -43.43 19.17 15.67
N ASP A 304 -44.36 19.65 14.85
CA ASP A 304 -44.09 20.70 13.88
C ASP A 304 -43.72 22.01 14.59
N PHE A 305 -44.37 22.32 15.73
CA PHE A 305 -44.16 23.59 16.47
C PHE A 305 -42.75 23.79 17.03
N LEU A 306 -42.10 22.75 17.56
CA LEU A 306 -40.75 22.86 18.14
C LEU A 306 -39.68 22.98 17.05
N ILE A 307 -39.87 22.27 15.93
CA ILE A 307 -38.96 22.35 14.78
C ILE A 307 -39.14 23.71 14.10
N GLU A 308 -40.38 24.16 13.89
CA GLU A 308 -40.71 25.47 13.30
C GLU A 308 -40.21 26.66 14.14
N SER A 309 -40.22 26.54 15.47
CA SER A 309 -39.62 27.52 16.40
C SER A 309 -38.08 27.56 16.34
N LEU A 310 -37.43 26.43 16.04
CA LEU A 310 -35.98 26.37 15.87
C LEU A 310 -35.56 26.85 14.47
N VAL A 311 -36.32 26.49 13.45
CA VAL A 311 -36.09 26.87 12.04
C VAL A 311 -36.36 28.36 11.81
N SER A 312 -37.38 28.94 12.45
CA SER A 312 -37.70 30.37 12.37
C SER A 312 -36.62 31.29 12.97
N LYS A 313 -35.67 30.75 13.73
CA LYS A 313 -34.51 31.48 14.26
C LYS A 313 -33.29 31.44 13.33
N LEU A 314 -33.33 30.69 12.21
CA LEU A 314 -32.25 30.71 11.22
C LEU A 314 -32.48 31.79 10.16
N PRO A 315 -31.45 32.56 9.77
CA PRO A 315 -31.57 33.58 8.73
C PRO A 315 -31.93 32.96 7.38
N SER A 316 -33.04 33.42 6.81
CA SER A 316 -33.64 33.01 5.54
C SER A 316 -32.85 33.51 4.33
N THR A 317 -32.11 32.60 3.67
CA THR A 317 -31.55 32.85 2.33
C THR A 317 -31.58 31.57 1.51
N SER A 318 -32.23 31.62 0.35
CA SER A 318 -32.48 30.50 -0.57
C SER A 318 -31.22 29.83 -1.15
N THR A 319 -30.04 30.43 -0.97
CA THR A 319 -28.73 29.86 -1.32
C THR A 319 -28.27 28.73 -0.38
N LYS A 320 -28.81 28.64 0.84
CA LYS A 320 -28.41 27.62 1.83
C LYS A 320 -28.92 26.22 1.54
N ALA A 321 -30.00 26.04 0.76
CA ALA A 321 -30.54 24.70 0.50
C ALA A 321 -29.56 23.83 -0.31
N ILE A 322 -28.92 24.43 -1.33
CA ILE A 322 -27.90 23.77 -2.17
C ILE A 322 -26.62 23.51 -1.37
N GLU A 323 -26.18 24.46 -0.53
CA GLU A 323 -25.04 24.27 0.38
C GLU A 323 -25.30 23.16 1.42
N MET A 324 -26.55 23.04 1.90
CA MET A 324 -26.94 22.07 2.92
C MET A 324 -27.10 20.65 2.36
N GLU A 325 -27.56 20.51 1.12
CA GLU A 325 -27.63 19.25 0.37
C GLU A 325 -26.21 18.75 0.00
N CYS A 326 -25.33 19.67 -0.43
CA CYS A 326 -23.90 19.39 -0.57
C CYS A 326 -23.24 19.01 0.77
N HIS A 327 -23.62 19.65 1.88
CA HIS A 327 -23.13 19.28 3.20
C HIS A 327 -23.56 17.85 3.57
N SER A 328 -24.81 17.44 3.36
CA SER A 328 -25.27 16.08 3.68
C SER A 328 -24.53 15.00 2.88
N GLN A 329 -24.30 15.22 1.59
CA GLN A 329 -23.58 14.26 0.74
C GLN A 329 -22.10 14.16 1.11
N ARG A 330 -21.47 15.29 1.44
CA ARG A 330 -20.08 15.35 1.93
C ARG A 330 -19.93 14.72 3.32
N PHE A 331 -20.94 14.89 4.19
CA PHE A 331 -21.01 14.24 5.49
C PHE A 331 -21.07 12.72 5.33
N SER A 332 -21.96 12.23 4.45
CA SER A 332 -22.12 10.79 4.17
C SER A 332 -20.79 10.15 3.74
N GLN A 333 -20.13 10.72 2.72
CA GLN A 333 -18.88 10.16 2.19
C GLN A 333 -17.69 10.24 3.16
N HIS A 334 -17.65 11.25 4.03
CA HIS A 334 -16.55 11.44 4.98
C HIS A 334 -16.53 10.38 6.09
N HIS A 335 -17.69 9.95 6.59
CA HIS A 335 -17.71 8.97 7.68
C HIS A 335 -17.39 7.56 7.19
N TRP A 336 -17.84 7.17 5.99
CA TRP A 336 -17.45 5.89 5.39
C TRP A 336 -15.95 5.82 5.12
N ARG A 337 -15.33 6.93 4.69
CA ARG A 337 -13.88 7.05 4.58
C ARG A 337 -13.18 6.91 5.94
N GLY A 338 -13.67 7.59 6.97
CA GLY A 338 -13.11 7.46 8.33
C GLY A 338 -13.19 6.04 8.87
N LEU A 339 -14.31 5.34 8.63
CA LEU A 339 -14.49 3.93 8.99
C LEU A 339 -13.54 3.03 8.20
N SER A 340 -13.41 3.22 6.88
CA SER A 340 -12.53 2.41 6.04
C SER A 340 -11.05 2.63 6.42
N GLU A 341 -10.62 3.87 6.69
CA GLU A 341 -9.27 4.17 7.16
C GLU A 341 -8.97 3.54 8.54
N CYS A 342 -9.91 3.63 9.48
CA CYS A 342 -9.78 2.98 10.79
C CYS A 342 -9.69 1.46 10.64
N PHE A 343 -10.55 0.88 9.78
CA PHE A 343 -10.53 -0.53 9.46
C PHE A 343 -9.19 -0.96 8.83
N THR A 344 -8.67 -0.26 7.83
CA THR A 344 -7.39 -0.57 7.19
C THR A 344 -6.24 -0.52 8.21
N LYS A 345 -6.22 0.49 9.07
CA LYS A 345 -5.21 0.62 10.13
C LYS A 345 -5.27 -0.53 11.12
N ASP A 346 -6.47 -0.97 11.51
CA ASP A 346 -6.62 -2.04 12.48
C ASP A 346 -6.41 -3.41 11.85
N TYR A 347 -6.86 -3.62 10.62
CA TYR A 347 -6.63 -4.85 9.86
C TYR A 347 -5.14 -5.10 9.67
N THR A 348 -4.40 -4.09 9.21
CA THR A 348 -2.94 -4.20 9.02
C THR A 348 -2.22 -4.54 10.33
N LYS A 349 -2.61 -3.93 11.45
CA LYS A 349 -2.05 -4.26 12.78
C LYS A 349 -2.40 -5.67 13.26
N VAL A 350 -3.65 -6.09 13.07
CA VAL A 350 -4.14 -7.41 13.53
C VAL A 350 -3.42 -8.55 12.83
N TYR A 351 -3.12 -8.40 11.53
CA TYR A 351 -2.48 -9.44 10.71
C TYR A 351 -0.98 -9.21 10.46
N GLY A 352 -0.41 -8.12 10.98
CA GLY A 352 1.01 -7.79 10.78
C GLY A 352 1.37 -7.44 9.34
N ILE A 353 0.42 -6.87 8.59
CA ILE A 353 0.63 -6.47 7.19
C ILE A 353 1.43 -5.16 7.16
N SER A 354 2.47 -5.10 6.32
CA SER A 354 3.22 -3.86 6.08
C SER A 354 2.33 -2.82 5.40
N LYS A 355 2.44 -1.57 5.86
CA LYS A 355 1.78 -0.41 5.23
C LYS A 355 2.46 0.01 3.93
N GLU A 356 3.72 -0.36 3.76
CA GLU A 356 4.50 -0.04 2.58
C GLU A 356 4.24 -1.07 1.49
N TYR A 357 4.17 -0.60 0.26
CA TYR A 357 4.05 -1.44 -0.93
C TYR A 357 5.45 -1.67 -1.50
N PRO A 358 6.01 -2.89 -1.42
CA PRO A 358 7.37 -3.16 -1.89
C PRO A 358 7.61 -2.73 -3.33
N LEU A 359 6.61 -2.92 -4.20
CA LEU A 359 6.64 -2.46 -5.59
C LEU A 359 6.91 -0.95 -5.70
N LEU A 360 6.21 -0.13 -4.91
CA LEU A 360 6.38 1.33 -4.94
C LEU A 360 7.75 1.73 -4.39
N VAL A 361 8.25 1.03 -3.37
CA VAL A 361 9.60 1.25 -2.83
C VAL A 361 10.66 0.93 -3.90
N TYR A 362 10.58 -0.22 -4.55
CA TYR A 362 11.52 -0.61 -5.60
C TYR A 362 11.46 0.29 -6.82
N LEU A 363 10.26 0.67 -7.27
CA LEU A 363 10.08 1.62 -8.36
C LEU A 363 10.68 2.99 -8.01
N SER A 364 10.41 3.52 -6.81
CA SER A 364 10.95 4.81 -6.41
C SER A 364 12.48 4.79 -6.29
N ALA A 365 13.07 3.72 -5.75
CA ALA A 365 14.51 3.57 -5.65
C ALA A 365 15.16 3.40 -7.04
N GLY A 366 14.60 2.55 -7.90
CA GLY A 366 15.10 2.29 -9.25
C GLY A 366 14.95 3.49 -10.19
N LEU A 367 13.82 4.20 -10.13
CA LEU A 367 13.65 5.42 -10.91
C LEU A 367 14.62 6.52 -10.44
N SER A 368 14.82 6.67 -9.13
CA SER A 368 15.77 7.66 -8.59
C SER A 368 17.22 7.36 -8.99
N SER A 369 17.61 6.08 -9.09
CA SER A 369 18.97 5.69 -9.51
C SER A 369 19.24 5.89 -11.00
N LEU A 370 18.18 5.87 -11.83
CA LEU A 370 18.28 6.08 -13.27
C LEU A 370 18.01 7.54 -13.69
N LYS A 371 17.30 8.32 -12.87
CA LYS A 371 16.90 9.69 -13.20
C LYS A 371 18.09 10.65 -13.16
N THR A 372 18.46 11.20 -14.31
CA THR A 372 19.57 12.15 -14.44
C THR A 372 19.08 13.58 -14.62
N LYS A 373 19.94 14.59 -14.42
CA LYS A 373 19.58 16.01 -14.70
C LYS A 373 19.12 16.21 -16.16
N SER A 374 19.61 15.40 -17.09
CA SER A 374 19.16 15.39 -18.48
C SER A 374 17.66 15.09 -18.62
N CYS A 375 17.08 14.28 -17.72
CA CYS A 375 15.65 13.98 -17.72
C CYS A 375 14.75 15.21 -17.50
N PHE A 376 15.26 16.29 -16.87
CA PHE A 376 14.51 17.53 -16.67
C PHE A 376 14.33 18.34 -17.97
N CYS A 377 15.33 18.26 -18.85
CA CYS A 377 15.36 19.04 -20.10
C CYS A 377 14.67 18.31 -21.26
N ASN A 378 13.98 17.18 -20.99
CA ASN A 378 13.30 16.40 -22.02
C ASN A 378 11.80 16.70 -22.05
N GLN A 379 11.43 17.77 -22.74
CA GLN A 379 10.02 18.19 -22.90
C GLN A 379 9.31 17.43 -24.04
N GLU A 380 10.04 16.81 -24.97
CA GLU A 380 9.48 16.27 -26.22
C GLU A 380 9.13 14.77 -26.16
N ASN A 381 9.61 14.02 -25.17
CA ASN A 381 9.24 12.60 -24.99
C ASN A 381 7.93 12.39 -24.22
N THR A 382 7.27 13.45 -23.76
CA THR A 382 5.93 13.33 -23.22
C THR A 382 4.95 13.28 -24.38
N VAL A 383 4.54 12.07 -24.78
CA VAL A 383 3.44 11.83 -25.74
C VAL A 383 2.11 12.49 -25.27
N PHE A 384 2.07 13.01 -24.04
CA PHE A 384 1.04 13.89 -23.53
C PHE A 384 1.62 15.28 -23.23
N ASP A 385 1.36 16.23 -24.12
CA ASP A 385 1.54 17.66 -23.86
C ASP A 385 0.64 18.04 -22.68
N ALA A 386 1.20 18.10 -21.47
CA ALA A 386 0.52 18.73 -20.35
C ALA A 386 0.57 20.23 -20.60
N LYS A 387 -0.49 20.77 -21.24
CA LYS A 387 -0.70 22.17 -21.62
C LYS A 387 -0.59 23.22 -20.48
N GLU A 388 -0.07 22.87 -19.31
CA GLU A 388 -0.08 23.72 -18.11
C GLU A 388 1.30 24.24 -17.67
N HIS A 389 2.41 23.98 -18.38
CA HIS A 389 3.75 24.32 -17.86
C HIS A 389 4.42 25.57 -18.45
N ASN A 390 3.67 26.50 -19.04
CA ASN A 390 4.27 27.72 -19.59
C ASN A 390 4.71 28.76 -18.54
N ASN A 391 4.25 28.70 -17.28
CA ASN A 391 4.41 29.84 -16.36
C ASN A 391 5.38 29.63 -15.18
N ILE A 392 5.94 28.43 -14.97
CA ILE A 392 6.85 28.18 -13.83
C ILE A 392 8.32 28.42 -14.18
N ILE A 393 8.70 28.35 -15.46
CA ILE A 393 10.11 28.47 -15.88
C ILE A 393 10.55 29.94 -16.04
N GLU A 394 9.65 30.88 -16.30
CA GLU A 394 10.03 32.29 -16.47
C GLU A 394 10.53 32.96 -15.18
N ASN A 395 10.21 32.42 -14.00
CA ASN A 395 10.46 33.10 -12.72
C ASN A 395 11.54 32.47 -11.82
N LEU A 396 12.36 31.53 -12.30
CA LEU A 396 13.37 30.88 -11.47
C LEU A 396 14.84 31.02 -11.89
N ASP A 397 15.18 31.73 -12.97
CA ASP A 397 16.59 31.84 -13.37
C ASP A 397 16.93 33.18 -14.07
N SER A 398 16.33 34.30 -13.66
CA SER A 398 16.71 35.62 -14.21
C SER A 398 18.07 36.13 -13.71
N ASN A 399 18.67 35.50 -12.69
CA ASN A 399 19.95 35.93 -12.07
C ASN A 399 21.04 34.85 -12.05
N SER A 400 20.82 33.70 -12.66
CA SER A 400 21.86 32.67 -12.80
C SER A 400 22.46 32.76 -14.20
N LEU A 401 23.77 32.90 -14.27
CA LEU A 401 24.61 32.64 -15.46
C LEU A 401 24.44 31.19 -15.96
N ARG A 402 23.22 30.79 -16.33
CA ARG A 402 22.98 29.57 -17.09
C ARG A 402 23.24 29.90 -18.54
N ASP A 403 24.46 29.59 -18.96
CA ASP A 403 24.83 29.46 -20.36
C ASP A 403 23.77 28.62 -21.09
N LEU A 404 22.98 29.25 -21.97
CA LEU A 404 22.03 28.56 -22.85
C LEU A 404 22.72 27.55 -23.79
N ALA A 405 24.07 27.52 -23.81
CA ALA A 405 24.85 26.48 -24.48
C ALA A 405 24.85 25.12 -23.76
N LEU A 406 24.31 24.99 -22.53
CA LEU A 406 24.02 23.69 -21.94
C LEU A 406 22.79 23.07 -22.62
N ARG A 407 23.03 22.57 -23.84
CA ARG A 407 22.08 21.86 -24.69
C ARG A 407 21.39 20.76 -23.88
N GLY A 408 20.07 20.84 -23.73
CA GLY A 408 19.29 19.71 -23.22
C GLY A 408 19.55 18.46 -24.07
N PRO A 409 19.38 17.24 -23.52
CA PRO A 409 19.63 15.99 -24.25
C PRO A 409 18.88 15.93 -25.58
N ASN A 410 17.72 16.59 -25.69
CA ASN A 410 16.90 16.63 -26.90
C ASN A 410 17.65 17.21 -28.10
N GLN A 411 18.54 18.18 -27.89
CA GLN A 411 19.35 18.73 -28.99
C GLN A 411 20.39 17.74 -29.49
N TYR A 412 21.01 16.95 -28.61
CA TYR A 412 21.94 15.89 -29.01
C TYR A 412 21.23 14.76 -29.75
N TYR A 413 20.05 14.36 -29.28
CA TYR A 413 19.21 13.37 -29.97
C TYR A 413 18.78 13.84 -31.37
N LYS A 414 18.40 15.13 -31.52
CA LYS A 414 18.12 15.74 -32.82
C LYS A 414 19.33 15.76 -33.74
N LEU A 415 20.50 16.18 -33.25
CA LEU A 415 21.76 16.21 -34.02
C LEU A 415 22.18 14.82 -34.49
N LEU A 416 22.03 13.82 -33.62
CA LEU A 416 22.37 12.42 -33.92
C LEU A 416 21.28 11.70 -34.73
N ARG A 417 20.12 12.33 -34.99
CA ARG A 417 18.91 11.70 -35.54
C ARG A 417 18.53 10.42 -34.78
N LYS A 418 18.68 10.43 -33.44
CA LYS A 418 18.37 9.30 -32.55
C LYS A 418 17.18 9.63 -31.67
N ILE A 419 16.41 8.61 -31.31
CA ILE A 419 15.32 8.73 -30.33
C ILE A 419 15.90 8.53 -28.93
N ASN A 420 15.46 9.34 -27.97
CA ASN A 420 15.81 9.14 -26.57
C ASN A 420 15.09 7.92 -26.01
N GLN A 421 15.84 6.84 -25.79
CA GLN A 421 15.36 5.57 -25.23
C GLN A 421 15.47 5.51 -23.69
N CYS A 422 15.63 6.65 -23.02
CA CYS A 422 15.68 6.68 -21.56
C CYS A 422 14.35 6.17 -20.97
N PRO A 423 14.36 5.07 -20.19
CA PRO A 423 13.14 4.48 -19.66
C PRO A 423 12.44 5.42 -18.67
N VAL A 424 13.19 6.20 -17.89
CA VAL A 424 12.63 7.17 -16.93
C VAL A 424 11.89 8.31 -17.63
N CYS A 425 12.28 8.64 -18.87
CA CYS A 425 11.66 9.68 -19.68
C CYS A 425 10.47 9.16 -20.50
N SER A 426 10.06 7.90 -20.34
CA SER A 426 8.81 7.44 -20.96
C SER A 426 7.62 8.19 -20.34
N PRO A 427 6.53 8.45 -21.08
CA PRO A 427 5.37 9.17 -20.55
C PRO A 427 4.82 8.55 -19.26
N GLU A 428 4.78 7.23 -19.20
CA GLU A 428 4.25 6.44 -18.08
C GLU A 428 5.12 6.64 -16.84
N LEU A 429 6.44 6.50 -16.98
CA LEU A 429 7.39 6.56 -15.86
C LEU A 429 7.81 7.99 -15.48
N TYR A 430 7.72 8.95 -16.41
CA TYR A 430 8.03 10.34 -16.13
C TYR A 430 7.09 10.92 -15.08
N SER A 431 5.79 10.61 -15.19
CA SER A 431 4.77 11.06 -14.24
C SER A 431 5.10 10.63 -12.80
N LEU A 432 5.56 9.38 -12.64
CA LEU A 432 5.95 8.77 -11.37
C LEU A 432 7.29 9.31 -10.87
N SER A 433 8.26 9.49 -11.76
CA SER A 433 9.62 9.89 -11.41
C SER A 433 9.80 11.40 -11.22
N ARG A 434 8.87 12.25 -11.68
CA ARG A 434 8.98 13.72 -11.66
C ARG A 434 9.39 14.27 -10.29
N LYS A 435 8.75 13.79 -9.22
CA LYS A 435 9.00 14.25 -7.84
C LYS A 435 10.17 13.55 -7.13
N LEU A 436 10.77 12.52 -7.75
CA LEU A 436 11.89 11.77 -7.18
C LEU A 436 13.21 12.55 -7.29
N PRO A 437 14.18 12.31 -6.38
CA PRO A 437 15.51 12.90 -6.49
C PRO A 437 16.24 12.43 -7.75
N PHE A 438 17.20 13.23 -8.20
CA PHE A 438 18.13 12.82 -9.25
C PHE A 438 19.21 11.89 -8.68
N ALA A 439 19.64 10.94 -9.50
CA ALA A 439 20.77 10.09 -9.20
C ALA A 439 22.00 10.94 -8.90
N GLN A 440 22.64 10.69 -7.76
CA GLN A 440 23.98 11.17 -7.47
C GLN A 440 24.97 10.30 -8.23
N LEU A 441 25.06 10.57 -9.53
CA LEU A 441 26.02 9.89 -10.40
C LEU A 441 27.41 10.44 -10.11
N ILE A 442 28.15 9.73 -9.25
CA ILE A 442 29.62 9.68 -9.37
C ILE A 442 29.89 8.71 -10.53
N THR A 443 29.59 9.13 -11.76
CA THR A 443 30.05 8.33 -12.90
C THR A 443 31.57 8.33 -12.86
N SER A 444 32.18 7.19 -13.21
CA SER A 444 33.55 7.14 -13.69
C SER A 444 33.65 8.11 -14.86
N ILE A 445 33.98 9.37 -14.57
CA ILE A 445 34.23 10.35 -15.61
C ILE A 445 35.38 9.78 -16.43
N TYR A 446 35.27 9.90 -17.75
CA TYR A 446 36.29 9.44 -18.69
C TYR A 446 37.70 9.75 -18.17
N ASN A 447 38.65 8.85 -18.43
CA ASN A 447 40.05 9.16 -18.14
C ASN A 447 40.43 10.47 -18.85
N ASN A 448 40.88 11.47 -18.09
CA ASN A 448 41.24 12.81 -18.56
C ASN A 448 40.15 13.50 -19.41
N PRO A 449 39.02 13.90 -18.79
CA PRO A 449 37.93 14.54 -19.50
C PRO A 449 38.26 16.02 -19.76
N PHE A 450 38.06 16.48 -20.98
CA PHE A 450 38.20 17.89 -21.38
C PHE A 450 36.87 18.42 -21.87
N LYS A 451 36.53 19.64 -21.44
CA LYS A 451 35.37 20.42 -21.86
C LYS A 451 35.81 21.40 -22.96
N LEU A 452 35.21 21.26 -24.13
CA LEU A 452 35.35 22.20 -25.25
C LEU A 452 34.61 23.53 -24.94
N PRO A 453 34.95 24.65 -25.62
CA PRO A 453 34.27 25.94 -25.44
C PRO A 453 32.76 25.89 -25.67
N ASN A 454 32.28 24.98 -26.53
CA ASN A 454 30.85 24.76 -26.75
C ASN A 454 30.16 23.90 -25.68
N GLY A 455 30.86 23.51 -24.62
CA GLY A 455 30.33 22.77 -23.47
C GLY A 455 30.41 21.24 -23.58
N ASN A 456 30.77 20.68 -24.73
CA ASN A 456 30.87 19.23 -24.90
C ASN A 456 32.09 18.65 -24.18
N ILE A 457 31.94 17.49 -23.53
CA ILE A 457 32.98 16.84 -22.75
C ILE A 457 33.38 15.52 -23.39
N TYR A 458 34.67 15.33 -23.65
CA TYR A 458 35.24 14.11 -24.23
C TYR A 458 36.48 13.65 -23.46
N PRO A 459 36.81 12.34 -23.49
CA PRO A 459 38.16 11.89 -23.18
C PRO A 459 39.14 12.55 -24.15
N PHE A 460 40.23 13.11 -23.64
CA PHE A 460 41.22 13.80 -24.47
C PHE A 460 41.75 12.92 -25.62
N ASP A 461 41.98 11.63 -25.36
CA ASP A 461 42.46 10.66 -26.35
C ASP A 461 41.53 10.51 -27.58
N LYS A 462 40.23 10.76 -27.40
CA LYS A 462 39.25 10.74 -28.50
C LYS A 462 39.31 12.00 -29.36
N LEU A 463 39.64 13.15 -28.77
CA LEU A 463 39.80 14.41 -29.50
C LEU A 463 41.05 14.38 -30.41
N LEU A 464 42.09 13.64 -29.99
CA LEU A 464 43.33 13.45 -30.75
C LEU A 464 43.21 12.45 -31.91
N ASN A 465 42.14 11.65 -31.94
CA ASN A 465 41.93 10.60 -32.94
C ASN A 465 40.69 10.84 -33.80
N PRO A 466 40.63 11.92 -34.62
CA PRO A 466 39.53 12.13 -35.55
C PRO A 466 39.47 11.01 -36.62
N SER A 467 38.26 10.80 -37.15
CA SER A 467 37.97 9.81 -38.19
C SER A 467 38.54 10.25 -39.54
N GLY A 468 39.81 9.94 -39.79
CA GLY A 468 40.49 10.18 -41.08
C GLY A 468 41.99 10.45 -40.91
N LYS A 469 42.84 9.72 -41.64
CA LYS A 469 44.31 9.84 -41.53
C LYS A 469 44.84 11.25 -41.87
N LEU A 470 44.26 11.90 -42.88
CA LEU A 470 44.73 13.19 -43.43
C LEU A 470 44.35 14.41 -42.57
N GLU A 471 43.22 14.34 -41.84
CA GLU A 471 42.79 15.41 -40.92
C GLU A 471 43.55 15.35 -39.59
N ARG A 472 43.97 14.16 -39.17
CA ARG A 472 44.69 13.92 -37.91
C ARG A 472 46.04 14.63 -37.87
N GLU A 473 46.78 14.62 -38.97
CA GLU A 473 48.10 15.26 -39.06
C GLU A 473 47.99 16.79 -39.09
N ASN A 474 47.02 17.36 -39.81
CA ASN A 474 46.91 18.83 -39.98
C ASN A 474 46.26 19.56 -38.79
N LEU A 475 45.35 18.92 -38.05
CA LEU A 475 44.67 19.57 -36.92
C LEU A 475 45.50 19.50 -35.63
N VAL A 476 46.07 18.33 -35.34
CA VAL A 476 46.85 18.09 -34.12
C VAL A 476 48.18 18.85 -34.15
N HIS A 477 48.85 18.94 -35.31
CA HIS A 477 50.08 19.75 -35.43
C HIS A 477 49.84 21.27 -35.23
N ASN A 478 48.62 21.75 -35.44
CA ASN A 478 48.26 23.16 -35.27
C ASN A 478 47.61 23.47 -33.91
N GLY A 479 47.68 22.54 -32.94
CA GLY A 479 47.10 22.72 -31.61
C GLY A 479 45.57 22.84 -31.60
N LYS A 480 44.88 22.24 -32.59
CA LYS A 480 43.42 22.31 -32.74
C LYS A 480 42.78 20.93 -32.58
N VAL A 481 41.58 20.92 -32.01
CA VAL A 481 40.71 19.75 -31.86
C VAL A 481 39.38 19.99 -32.54
N ARG A 482 38.82 18.93 -33.14
CA ARG A 482 37.52 18.97 -33.79
C ARG A 482 36.49 18.27 -32.92
N ASP A 483 35.37 18.92 -32.68
CA ASP A 483 34.23 18.32 -32.00
C ASP A 483 33.65 17.17 -32.85
N PRO A 484 33.61 15.93 -32.35
CA PRO A 484 33.06 14.79 -33.09
C PRO A 484 31.55 14.88 -33.40
N LEU A 485 30.79 15.69 -32.67
CA LEU A 485 29.34 15.87 -32.81
C LEU A 485 28.98 17.11 -33.63
N THR A 486 29.57 18.27 -33.33
CA THR A 486 29.21 19.54 -34.03
C THR A 486 30.12 19.83 -35.22
N HIS A 487 31.24 19.13 -35.34
CA HIS A 487 32.30 19.37 -36.32
C HIS A 487 32.99 20.74 -36.22
N GLU A 488 32.71 21.50 -35.16
CA GLU A 488 33.39 22.76 -34.84
C GLU A 488 34.85 22.51 -34.46
N ILE A 489 35.73 23.47 -34.74
CA ILE A 489 37.18 23.36 -34.48
C ILE A 489 37.56 24.37 -33.40
N PHE A 490 38.22 23.91 -32.35
CA PHE A 490 38.67 24.72 -31.21
C PHE A 490 40.17 24.57 -31.00
N PHE A 491 40.81 25.57 -30.39
CA PHE A 491 42.18 25.42 -29.91
C PHE A 491 42.20 24.60 -28.62
N VAL A 492 43.23 23.78 -28.45
CA VAL A 492 43.41 22.96 -27.23
C VAL A 492 43.54 23.86 -26.00
N ASP A 493 44.15 25.04 -26.14
CA ASP A 493 44.33 26.02 -25.05
C ASP A 493 43.00 26.59 -24.52
N ASP A 494 41.96 26.62 -25.37
CA ASP A 494 40.62 27.06 -24.98
C ASP A 494 39.81 25.95 -24.27
N CYS A 495 40.33 24.71 -24.26
CA CYS A 495 39.67 23.57 -23.64
C CYS A 495 40.03 23.48 -22.15
N SER A 496 39.02 23.25 -21.31
CA SER A 496 39.21 23.14 -19.86
C SER A 496 39.18 21.69 -19.40
N ARG A 497 40.17 21.29 -18.60
CA ARG A 497 40.15 19.96 -17.96
C ARG A 497 39.07 19.93 -16.88
N VAL A 498 38.25 18.91 -16.89
CA VAL A 498 37.19 18.70 -15.89
C VAL A 498 37.69 17.70 -14.85
N PHE A 499 37.37 17.94 -13.59
CA PHE A 499 37.63 16.98 -12.50
C PHE A 499 36.29 16.43 -12.00
N PRO A 500 36.20 15.14 -11.67
CA PRO A 500 35.06 14.62 -10.94
C PRO A 500 34.92 15.34 -9.61
N ALA A 501 33.70 15.78 -9.30
CA ALA A 501 33.32 16.29 -8.00
C ALA A 501 32.88 15.16 -7.09
#